data_AF-A0A917GYJ5-F1
#
_entry.id   AF-A0A917GYJ5-F1
#
_cell.length_a   1.000
_cell.length_b   1.000
_cell.length_c   1.000
_cell.angle_alpha   90.00
_cell.angle_beta   90.00
_cell.angle_gamma   90.00
#
_symmetry.space_group_name_H-M   'P 1'
#
loop_
_entity.id
_entity.type
_entity.pdbx_description
1 polymer ?
#
loop_
_entity_poly.entity_id
_entity_poly.type
_entity_poly.pdbx_seq_one_letter_code
_entity_poly.pdbx_strand_id
1 'polypeptide(L)'
;MKKYFNVISVIICGLDIVVYILFFSGIDFVPDEAVFPLMTVGSIIGVILSWFGSTGVIRNIGIFGNAFILLFTVIGPLLVRALIWNKP
;
A
#
# COMPACT_ATOMS: atom_id res chain seq x y z
N MET A 1 -22.23 3.45 8.54
CA MET A 1 -21.53 2.88 7.36
C MET A 1 -20.22 3.57 7.04
N LYS A 2 -20.16 4.90 6.83
CA LYS A 2 -18.92 5.61 6.45
C LYS A 2 -17.71 5.44 7.38
N LYS A 3 -17.93 5.24 8.69
CA LYS A 3 -16.85 4.91 9.65
C LYS A 3 -16.20 3.56 9.36
N TYR A 4 -16.97 2.55 8.92
CA TYR A 4 -16.44 1.22 8.63
C TYR A 4 -15.50 1.21 7.42
N PHE A 5 -15.76 2.06 6.40
CA PHE A 5 -14.84 2.18 5.26
C PHE A 5 -13.44 2.64 5.66
N ASN A 6 -13.33 3.60 6.59
CA ASN A 6 -12.04 4.03 7.11
C ASN A 6 -11.34 2.92 7.90
N VAL A 7 -12.09 2.17 8.71
CA VAL A 7 -11.52 1.06 9.48
C VAL A 7 -10.99 -0.03 8.54
N ILE A 8 -11.76 -0.39 7.51
CA ILE A 8 -11.32 -1.37 6.49
C ILE A 8 -10.08 -0.86 5.77
N SER A 9 -10.02 0.42 5.39
CA SER A 9 -8.83 1.00 4.77
C SER A 9 -7.57 0.89 5.63
N VAL A 10 -7.69 1.14 6.94
CA VAL A 10 -6.57 0.99 7.88
C VAL A 10 -6.16 -0.48 8.03
N ILE A 11 -7.13 -1.41 8.03
CA ILE A 11 -6.84 -2.85 8.07
C ILE A 11 -6.08 -3.28 6.81
N ILE A 12 -6.50 -2.81 5.63
CA ILE A 12 -5.80 -3.10 4.36
C ILE A 12 -4.37 -2.57 4.41
N CYS A 13 -4.17 -1.34 4.88
CA CYS A 13 -2.83 -0.78 5.07
C CYS A 13 -1.98 -1.64 6.01
N GLY A 14 -2.56 -2.16 7.10
CA GLY A 14 -1.87 -3.06 8.02
C GLY A 14 -1.50 -4.40 7.37
N LEU A 15 -2.39 -4.98 6.57
CA LEU A 15 -2.12 -6.20 5.81
C LEU A 15 -1.00 -6.01 4.80
N ASP A 16 -1.00 -4.90 4.06
CA ASP A 16 0.06 -4.57 3.11
C ASP A 16 1.43 -4.47 3.81
N ILE A 17 1.50 -3.82 4.98
CA ILE A 17 2.74 -3.76 5.78
C ILE A 17 3.20 -5.15 6.20
N VAL A 18 2.29 -6.00 6.69
CA VAL A 18 2.64 -7.36 7.10
C VAL A 18 3.17 -8.17 5.92
N VAL A 19 2.48 -8.13 4.76
CA VAL A 19 2.93 -8.81 3.54
C VAL A 19 4.32 -8.33 3.12
N TYR A 20 4.56 -7.01 3.18
CA TYR A 20 5.87 -6.44 2.87
C TYR A 20 6.98 -6.94 3.80
N ILE A 21 6.73 -6.98 5.11
CA ILE A 21 7.69 -7.46 6.10
C ILE A 21 7.99 -8.95 5.88
N LEU A 22 6.97 -9.76 5.59
CA LEU A 22 7.12 -11.19 5.31
C LEU A 22 7.95 -11.44 4.05
N PHE A 23 7.69 -10.67 2.99
CA PHE A 23 8.48 -10.69 1.76
C PHE A 23 9.96 -10.36 2.03
N PHE A 24 10.25 -9.30 2.78
CA PHE A 24 11.63 -8.95 3.17
C PHE A 24 12.30 -9.97 4.08
N SER A 25 11.52 -10.74 4.83
CA SER A 25 12.01 -11.81 5.72
C SER A 25 12.26 -13.12 4.98
N GLY A 26 11.98 -13.20 3.67
CA GLY A 26 12.13 -14.41 2.86
C GLY A 26 11.12 -15.51 3.20
N ILE A 27 9.95 -15.14 3.74
CA ILE A 27 8.88 -16.09 4.06
C ILE A 27 7.94 -16.18 2.85
N ASP A 28 7.96 -17.34 2.18
CA ASP A 28 7.15 -17.64 0.98
C ASP A 28 5.65 -17.84 1.30
N PHE A 29 4.99 -16.78 1.75
CA PHE A 29 3.54 -16.80 2.00
C PHE A 29 2.73 -16.42 0.76
N VAL A 30 3.32 -15.61 -0.11
CA VAL A 30 2.74 -15.12 -1.37
C VAL A 30 3.85 -15.19 -2.41
N PRO A 31 3.57 -15.64 -3.66
CA PRO A 31 4.57 -15.63 -4.72
C PRO A 31 5.15 -14.22 -4.91
N ASP A 32 6.47 -14.10 -5.02
CA ASP A 32 7.17 -12.82 -5.17
C ASP A 32 6.60 -11.95 -6.30
N GLU A 33 6.22 -12.58 -7.40
CA GLU A 33 5.61 -11.95 -8.58
C GLU A 33 4.25 -11.31 -8.26
N ALA A 34 3.53 -11.84 -7.27
CA ALA A 34 2.21 -11.39 -6.85
C ALA A 34 2.25 -10.36 -5.72
N VAL A 35 3.36 -10.24 -4.97
CA VAL A 35 3.49 -9.30 -3.84
C VAL A 35 3.29 -7.86 -4.29
N PHE A 36 4.01 -7.41 -5.33
CA PHE A 36 3.92 -6.04 -5.82
C PHE A 36 2.51 -5.67 -6.35
N PRO A 37 1.88 -6.47 -7.23
CA PRO A 37 0.50 -6.23 -7.66
C PRO A 37 -0.49 -6.22 -6.49
N LEU A 38 -0.37 -7.17 -5.56
CA LEU A 38 -1.26 -7.29 -4.40
C LEU A 38 -1.23 -6.02 -3.55
N MET A 39 -0.02 -5.56 -3.18
CA MET A 39 0.15 -4.34 -2.38
C MET A 39 -0.33 -3.10 -3.12
N THR A 40 -0.10 -3.03 -4.44
CA THR A 40 -0.55 -1.90 -5.26
C THR A 40 -2.07 -1.81 -5.27
N VAL A 41 -2.74 -2.93 -5.56
CA VAL A 41 -4.21 -2.99 -5.61
C VAL A 41 -4.81 -2.79 -4.23
N GLY A 42 -4.26 -3.42 -3.20
CA GLY A 42 -4.65 -3.27 -1.81
C GLY A 42 -4.62 -1.81 -1.39
N SER A 43 -3.47 -1.16 -1.55
CA SER A 43 -3.31 0.24 -1.18
C SER A 43 -4.20 1.18 -2.00
N ILE A 44 -4.40 0.96 -3.30
CA ILE A 44 -5.34 1.77 -4.11
C ILE A 44 -6.77 1.65 -3.54
N ILE A 45 -7.23 0.42 -3.26
CA ILE A 45 -8.54 0.17 -2.67
C ILE A 45 -8.63 0.84 -1.29
N GLY A 46 -7.57 0.76 -0.48
CA GLY A 46 -7.47 1.41 0.82
C GLY A 46 -7.62 2.93 0.73
N VAL A 47 -6.95 3.59 -0.21
CA VAL A 47 -7.10 5.04 -0.44
C VAL A 47 -8.54 5.38 -0.84
N ILE A 48 -9.10 4.64 -1.79
CA ILE A 48 -10.49 4.86 -2.26
C ILE A 48 -11.47 4.71 -1.11
N LEU A 49 -11.36 3.64 -0.31
CA LEU A 49 -12.23 3.39 0.84
C LEU A 49 -12.15 4.52 1.88
N SER A 50 -10.95 5.02 2.19
CA SER A 50 -10.83 6.16 3.08
C SER A 50 -11.38 7.45 2.48
N TRP A 51 -11.25 7.66 1.17
CA TRP A 51 -11.78 8.86 0.51
C TRP A 51 -13.30 8.98 0.65
N PHE A 52 -14.02 7.86 0.51
CA PHE A 52 -15.48 7.78 0.68
C PHE A 52 -15.94 7.60 2.14
N GLY A 53 -15.00 7.42 3.08
CA GLY A 53 -15.28 7.26 4.50
C GLY A 53 -15.62 8.56 5.23
N SER A 54 -15.88 8.46 6.54
CA SER A 54 -16.20 9.64 7.36
C SER A 54 -14.98 10.55 7.55
N THR A 55 -15.15 11.86 7.52
CA THR A 55 -14.07 12.80 7.86
C THR A 55 -13.57 12.59 9.29
N GLY A 56 -12.25 12.68 9.49
CA GLY A 56 -11.61 12.50 10.80
C GLY A 56 -10.20 11.91 10.71
N VAL A 57 -9.58 11.71 11.87
CA VAL A 57 -8.18 11.24 11.98
C VAL A 57 -7.97 9.88 11.30
N ILE A 58 -8.90 8.95 11.47
CA ILE A 58 -8.82 7.60 10.86
C ILE A 58 -8.81 7.67 9.33
N ARG A 59 -9.55 8.62 8.74
CA ARG A 59 -9.50 8.84 7.29
C ARG A 59 -8.10 9.25 6.85
N ASN A 60 -7.50 10.20 7.57
CA ASN A 60 -6.17 10.69 7.21
C ASN A 60 -5.12 9.59 7.35
N ILE A 61 -5.21 8.75 8.40
CA ILE A 61 -4.34 7.58 8.57
C ILE A 61 -4.49 6.62 7.39
N GLY A 62 -5.73 6.27 7.01
CA GLY A 62 -5.95 5.38 5.87
C GLY A 62 -5.46 5.95 4.54
N ILE A 63 -5.67 7.24 4.26
CA ILE A 63 -5.15 7.88 3.05
C ILE A 63 -3.63 7.92 3.07
N PHE A 64 -3.02 8.45 4.14
CA PHE A 64 -1.56 8.58 4.23
C PHE A 64 -0.86 7.23 4.24
N GLY A 65 -1.36 6.27 5.01
CA GLY A 65 -0.75 4.94 5.12
C GLY A 65 -0.73 4.22 3.78
N ASN A 66 -1.89 4.11 3.11
CA ASN A 66 -1.96 3.45 1.82
C ASN A 66 -1.21 4.22 0.71
N ALA A 67 -1.25 5.56 0.73
CA ALA A 67 -0.47 6.36 -0.23
C ALA A 67 1.04 6.21 -0.01
N PHE A 68 1.49 6.11 1.24
CA PHE A 68 2.89 5.89 1.58
C PHE A 68 3.36 4.52 1.07
N ILE A 69 2.55 3.47 1.25
CA ILE A 69 2.86 2.15 0.73
C ILE A 69 3.01 2.19 -0.79
N LEU A 70 2.07 2.80 -1.52
CA LEU A 70 2.16 2.98 -2.98
C LEU A 70 3.42 3.71 -3.41
N LEU A 71 3.82 4.74 -2.66
CA LEU A 71 5.02 5.51 -2.97
C LEU A 71 6.27 4.65 -2.86
N PHE A 72 6.35 3.77 -1.85
CA PHE A 72 7.51 2.90 -1.66
C PHE A 72 7.50 1.65 -2.54
N THR A 73 6.35 1.07 -2.83
CA THR A 73 6.25 -0.16 -3.63
C THR A 73 6.25 0.09 -5.13
N VAL A 74 5.73 1.23 -5.58
CA VAL A 74 5.58 1.53 -7.01
C VAL A 74 6.49 2.68 -7.42
N ILE A 75 6.34 3.85 -6.80
CA ILE A 75 7.01 5.08 -7.25
C ILE A 75 8.53 4.98 -7.02
N GLY A 76 8.96 4.53 -5.84
CA GLY A 76 10.38 4.37 -5.50
C GLY A 76 11.14 3.51 -6.51
N PRO A 77 10.72 2.26 -6.76
CA PRO A 77 11.37 1.39 -7.74
C PRO A 77 11.36 1.97 -9.16
N LEU A 78 10.26 2.61 -9.58
CA LEU A 78 10.20 3.27 -10.89
C LEU A 78 11.19 4.43 -11.00
N LEU A 79 11.31 5.26 -9.97
CA LEU A 79 12.29 6.35 -9.92
C LEU A 79 13.72 5.83 -9.94
N VAL A 80 14.04 4.81 -9.15
CA VAL A 80 15.37 4.17 -9.14
C VAL A 80 15.68 3.61 -10.53
N ARG A 81 14.74 2.91 -11.14
CA ARG A 81 14.92 2.35 -12.47
C ARG A 81 15.15 3.45 -13.51
N ALA A 82 14.32 4.48 -13.53
CA ALA A 82 14.39 5.55 -14.53
C ALA A 82 15.61 6.46 -14.37
N LEU A 83 15.98 6.82 -13.13
CA LEU A 83 16.98 7.85 -12.86
C LEU A 83 18.37 7.29 -12.54
N ILE A 84 18.46 6.07 -12.00
CA ILE A 84 19.73 5.47 -11.56
C ILE A 84 20.19 4.39 -12.54
N TRP A 85 19.31 3.44 -12.87
CA TRP A 85 19.70 2.28 -13.69
C TRP A 85 19.58 2.48 -15.20
N ASN A 86 18.73 3.39 -15.68
CA ASN A 86 18.58 3.67 -17.11
C ASN A 86 19.53 4.75 -17.65
N LYS A 87 20.62 5.05 -16.93
CA LYS A 87 21.70 5.88 -17.49
C LYS A 87 22.48 5.04 -18.51
N PRO A 88 22.62 5.52 -19.76
CA PRO A 88 23.43 4.82 -20.77
C PRO A 88 24.92 4.75 -20.35
#